data_AF-A0A090S6I3-F1
#
_entry.id   AF-A0A090S6I3-F1
#
_cell.length_a   1.000
_cell.length_b   1.000
_cell.length_c   1.000
_cell.angle_alpha   90.00
_cell.angle_beta   90.00
_cell.angle_gamma   90.00
#
_symmetry.space_group_name_H-M   'P 1'
#
loop_
_entity.id
_entity.type
_entity.pdbx_description
1 polymer ?
#
loop_
_entity_poly.entity_id
_entity_poly.type
_entity_poly.pdbx_seq_one_letter_code
_entity_poly.pdbx_strand_id
1 'polypeptide(L)' 'MAENHFLEGHNVHCVFPVSEKVKSLMKVYQEQYRINDITYSEVFN' A
#
# COMPACT_ATOMS: atom_id res chain seq x y z
N MET A 1 -0.47 17.97 14.61
CA MET A 1 -0.53 17.22 13.35
C MET A 1 -0.37 15.77 13.76
N ALA A 2 -1.43 14.94 13.65
CA ALA A 2 -1.35 13.55 14.07
C ALA A 2 -0.34 12.84 13.17
N GLU A 3 0.76 12.37 13.75
CA GLU A 3 1.79 11.65 13.02
C GLU A 3 1.18 10.35 12.48
N ASN A 4 1.30 10.15 11.16
CA ASN A 4 0.69 9.04 10.41
C ASN A 4 1.37 7.68 10.74
N HIS A 5 1.52 7.35 12.01
CA HIS A 5 1.95 6.02 12.50
C HIS A 5 0.88 4.94 12.30
N PHE A 6 -0.32 5.31 11.87
CA PHE A 6 -1.45 4.39 11.71
C PHE A 6 -1.13 3.18 10.81
N LEU A 7 -0.21 3.32 9.86
CA LEU A 7 0.15 2.27 8.91
C LEU A 7 1.47 1.58 9.23
N GLU A 8 2.23 2.04 10.23
CA GLU A 8 3.51 1.46 10.60
C GLU A 8 3.33 0.04 11.14
N GLY A 9 4.04 -0.92 10.55
CA GLY A 9 3.96 -2.33 10.92
C GLY A 9 2.68 -3.05 10.49
N HIS A 10 1.74 -2.38 9.81
CA HIS A 10 0.49 -2.97 9.37
C HIS A 10 0.58 -3.58 7.96
N ASN A 11 -0.28 -4.56 7.69
CA ASN A 11 -0.52 -5.07 6.34
C ASN A 11 -1.69 -4.32 5.71
N VAL A 12 -1.52 -3.88 4.46
CA VAL A 12 -2.54 -3.15 3.70
C VAL A 12 -2.97 -3.99 2.51
N HIS A 13 -4.27 -4.02 2.22
CA HIS A 13 -4.82 -4.68 1.05
C HIS A 13 -5.57 -3.68 0.17
N CYS A 14 -5.11 -3.50 -1.07
CA CYS A 14 -5.77 -2.68 -2.06
C CYS A 14 -6.87 -3.47 -2.76
N VAL A 15 -8.13 -3.13 -2.47
CA VAL A 15 -9.35 -3.78 -3.02
C VAL A 15 -9.76 -3.29 -4.42
N PHE A 16 -9.01 -2.34 -4.99
CA PHE A 16 -9.32 -1.75 -6.30
C PHE A 16 -8.26 -2.15 -7.34
N PRO A 17 -8.64 -2.23 -8.63
CA PRO A 17 -7.67 -2.40 -9.70
C PRO A 17 -6.62 -1.30 -9.66
N VAL A 18 -5.36 -1.70 -9.52
CA VAL A 18 -4.22 -0.79 -9.55
C VAL A 18 -3.43 -1.02 -10.82
N SER A 19 -3.10 0.08 -11.51
CA SER A 19 -2.11 0.01 -12.60
C SER A 19 -0.71 -0.16 -12.03
N GLU A 20 0.24 -0.62 -12.85
CA GLU A 20 1.64 -0.76 -12.45
C GLU A 20 2.26 0.56 -11.95
N LYS A 21 1.80 1.70 -12.49
CA LYS A 21 2.20 3.04 -12.01
C LYS A 21 1.72 3.33 -10.59
N VAL A 22 0.54 2.84 -10.21
CA VAL A 22 0.02 3.00 -8.85
C VAL A 22 0.77 2.06 -7.90
N LYS A 23 1.06 0.82 -8.31
CA LYS A 23 1.88 -0.10 -7.52
C LYS A 23 3.27 0.46 -7.21
N SER A 24 3.93 1.08 -8.20
CA SER A 24 5.25 1.69 -7.99
C SER A 24 5.19 2.86 -7.00
N LEU A 25 4.13 3.68 -7.06
CA LEU A 25 3.89 4.74 -6.07
C LEU A 25 3.63 4.16 -4.67
N MET A 26 2.83 3.10 -4.56
CA MET A 26 2.54 2.44 -3.28
C MET A 26 3.79 1.88 -2.61
N LYS A 27 4.77 1.42 -3.41
CA LYS A 27 6.07 0.96 -2.88
C LYS A 27 6.85 2.09 -2.18
N VAL A 28 6.82 3.30 -2.72
CA VAL A 28 7.44 4.47 -2.08
C VAL A 28 6.77 4.76 -0.74
N TYR A 29 5.44 4.65 -0.68
CA TYR A 29 4.69 4.82 0.57
C TYR A 29 4.91 3.67 1.56
N GLN A 30 5.11 2.45 1.09
CA GLN A 30 5.45 1.32 1.95
C GLN A 30 6.70 1.60 2.77
N GLU A 31 7.75 2.11 2.10
CA GLU A 31 9.01 2.49 2.75
C GLU A 31 8.84 3.71 3.66
N GLN A 32 8.17 4.76 3.17
CA GLN A 32 7.99 6.02 3.92
C GLN A 32 7.18 5.82 5.22
N TYR A 33 6.14 5.00 5.19
CA TYR A 33 5.26 4.75 6.33
C TYR A 33 5.56 3.44 7.06
N ARG A 34 6.63 2.73 6.68
CA ARG A 34 7.05 1.45 7.27
C ARG A 34 5.91 0.43 7.30
N ILE A 35 5.15 0.35 6.22
CA ILE A 35 4.07 -0.63 6.05
C ILE A 35 4.73 -2.00 5.89
N ASN A 36 4.24 -3.00 6.63
CA ASN A 36 4.85 -4.32 6.63
C ASN A 36 4.66 -5.03 5.28
N ASP A 37 3.45 -5.00 4.74
CA ASP A 37 3.14 -5.60 3.44
C ASP A 37 1.99 -4.88 2.73
N ILE A 38 2.04 -4.85 1.39
CA ILE A 38 0.95 -4.32 0.55
C ILE A 38 0.55 -5.38 -0.47
N THR A 39 -0.68 -5.87 -0.35
CA THR A 39 -1.28 -6.82 -1.27
C THR A 39 -2.34 -6.15 -2.14
N TYR A 40 -2.62 -6.74 -3.30
CA TYR A 40 -3.54 -6.17 -4.28
C TYR A 40 -4.56 -7.23 -4.68
N SER A 41 -5.82 -6.81 -4.81
CA SER A 41 -6.83 -7.66 -5.45
C SER A 41 -6.48 -7.85 -6.92
N GLU A 42 -6.48 -9.11 -7.36
CA GLU A 42 -6.44 -9.45 -8.78
C GLU A 42 -7.80 -9.13 -9.38
N VAL A 43 -7.86 -8.15 -10.27
CA VAL A 43 -9.12 -7.81 -10.93
C VAL A 43 -9.24 -8.71 -12.15
N PHE A 44 -10.02 -9.77 -11.95
CA PHE A 44 -10.54 -10.74 -12.93
C PHE A 44 -9.67 -10.98 -14.17
N ASN A 45 -9.00 -12.15 -14.18
CA ASN A 45 -8.53 -12.80 -15.42
C ASN A 45 -9.68 -12.93 -16.44
#